data_AF-A0A4R3AN47-F1
#
_entry.id   AF-A0A4R3AN47-F1
#
_cell.length_a   1.000
_cell.length_b   1.000
_cell.length_c   1.000
_cell.angle_alpha   90.00
_cell.angle_beta   90.00
_cell.angle_gamma   90.00
#
_symmetry.space_group_name_H-M   'P 1'
#
loop_
_entity.id
_entity.type
_entity.pdbx_description
1 polymer ?
#
loop_
_entity_poly.entity_id
_entity_poly.type
_entity_poly.pdbx_seq_one_letter_code
_entity_poly.pdbx_strand_id
1 'polypeptide(L)'
;MQKRNEAAFDNWWACLRPDEREGLDRAVCRRAFFAGFTTGVKPENKRFVFSAGKRRVTVLAPSYGAAKRKADVILTKRVEAEGRSPPASEWRLQPAVAREATS
;
A
#
# COMPACT_ATOMS: atom_id res chain seq x y z
N MET A 1 -14.97 4.92 3.50
CA MET A 1 -13.77 4.38 4.19
C MET A 1 -12.74 5.46 4.58
N GLN A 2 -12.73 6.65 3.95
CA GLN A 2 -11.79 7.76 4.22
C GLN A 2 -11.93 8.42 5.61
N LYS A 3 -13.16 8.72 6.07
CA LYS A 3 -13.39 9.47 7.32
C LYS A 3 -12.83 8.83 8.61
N ARG A 4 -12.81 7.49 8.70
CA ARG A 4 -12.28 6.78 9.90
C ARG A 4 -10.76 6.89 10.03
N ASN A 5 -10.04 6.92 8.90
CA ASN A 5 -8.59 7.04 8.91
C ASN A 5 -8.19 8.46 9.32
N GLU A 6 -8.95 9.47 8.88
CA GLU A 6 -8.70 10.88 9.18
C GLU A 6 -8.83 11.18 10.67
N ALA A 7 -9.91 10.74 11.32
CA ALA A 7 -10.07 10.88 12.78
C ALA A 7 -8.96 10.16 13.57
N ALA A 8 -8.50 8.99 13.10
CA ALA A 8 -7.39 8.28 13.73
C ALA A 8 -6.06 9.04 13.60
N PHE A 9 -5.81 9.66 12.44
CA PHE A 9 -4.63 10.51 12.26
C PHE A 9 -4.70 11.76 13.11
N ASP A 10 -5.84 12.45 13.17
CA ASP A 10 -5.96 13.67 13.97
C ASP A 10 -5.78 13.39 15.47
N ASN A 11 -6.32 12.27 15.97
CA ASN A 11 -6.08 11.84 17.35
C ASN A 11 -4.60 11.52 17.61
N TRP A 12 -3.95 10.78 16.72
CA TRP A 12 -2.52 10.48 16.83
C TRP A 12 -1.66 11.76 16.77
N TRP A 13 -1.97 12.65 15.82
CA TRP A 13 -1.30 13.95 15.67
C TRP A 13 -1.47 14.79 16.94
N ALA A 14 -2.66 14.76 17.56
CA ALA A 14 -2.96 15.44 18.81
C ALA A 14 -2.19 14.90 20.04
N CYS A 15 -1.62 13.68 19.97
CA CYS A 15 -0.80 13.10 21.03
C CYS A 15 0.67 13.54 20.97
N LEU A 16 1.16 14.04 19.83
CA LEU A 16 2.54 14.53 19.70
C LEU A 16 2.72 15.82 20.51
N ARG A 17 3.87 16.02 21.15
CA ARG A 17 4.18 17.28 21.83
C ARG A 17 4.30 18.42 20.81
N PRO A 18 4.02 19.68 21.19
CA PRO A 18 4.14 20.83 20.28
C PRO A 18 5.52 20.90 19.61
N ASP A 19 6.58 20.71 20.39
CA ASP A 19 7.98 20.75 19.93
C ASP A 19 8.29 19.65 18.90
N GLU A 20 7.64 18.48 19.04
CA GLU A 20 7.77 17.38 18.07
C GLU A 20 7.01 17.68 16.77
N ARG A 21 5.91 18.44 16.84
CA ARG A 21 5.12 18.81 15.64
C ARG A 21 5.77 19.88 14.80
N GLU A 22 6.50 20.82 15.41
CA GLU A 22 7.18 21.89 14.68
C GLU A 22 8.23 21.36 13.69
N GLY A 23 8.89 20.24 14.04
CA GLY A 23 9.85 19.57 13.17
C GLY A 23 9.24 18.65 12.10
N LEU A 24 7.92 18.48 12.07
CA LEU A 24 7.25 17.47 11.25
C LEU A 24 6.28 18.08 10.24
N ASP A 25 6.47 17.74 8.96
CA ASP A 25 5.49 18.07 7.92
C ASP A 25 4.23 17.21 8.09
N ARG A 26 3.11 17.87 8.43
CA ARG A 26 1.82 17.20 8.66
C ARG A 26 1.36 16.36 7.48
N ALA A 27 1.59 16.79 6.23
CA ALA A 27 1.16 16.07 5.04
C ALA A 27 2.03 14.83 4.75
N VAL A 28 3.33 14.87 5.08
CA VAL A 28 4.23 13.71 5.04
C VAL A 28 3.86 12.71 6.12
N CYS A 29 3.70 13.16 7.37
CA CYS A 29 3.28 12.32 8.49
C CYS A 29 1.91 11.68 8.24
N ARG A 30 0.95 12.42 7.65
CA ARG A 30 -0.36 11.87 7.27
C ARG A 30 -0.24 10.73 6.26
N ARG A 31 0.59 10.88 5.24
CA ARG A 31 0.84 9.84 4.23
C ARG A 31 1.48 8.60 4.88
N ALA A 32 2.48 8.79 5.72
CA ALA A 32 3.16 7.70 6.43
C ALA A 32 2.20 6.98 7.41
N PHE A 33 1.45 7.73 8.21
CA PHE A 33 0.46 7.19 9.15
C PHE A 33 -0.60 6.37 8.41
N PHE A 34 -1.17 6.86 7.31
CA PHE A 34 -2.15 6.09 6.55
C PHE A 34 -1.55 4.83 5.94
N ALA A 35 -0.32 4.85 5.45
CA ALA A 35 0.34 3.64 4.95
C ALA A 35 0.48 2.58 6.07
N GLY A 36 0.88 2.99 7.28
CA GLY A 36 1.00 2.11 8.45
C GLY A 36 -0.34 1.66 9.05
N PHE A 37 -1.27 2.58 9.27
CA PHE A 37 -2.58 2.32 9.86
C PHE A 37 -3.42 1.37 8.99
N THR A 38 -3.37 1.52 7.66
CA THR A 38 -4.04 0.59 6.75
C THR A 38 -3.47 -0.83 6.82
N THR A 39 -2.20 -0.96 7.22
CA THR A 39 -1.52 -2.24 7.45
C THR A 39 -1.94 -2.85 8.80
N GLY A 40 -2.02 -2.05 9.86
CA GLY A 40 -2.38 -2.52 11.21
C GLY A 40 -3.86 -2.80 11.46
N VAL A 41 -4.77 -2.06 10.82
CA VAL A 41 -6.24 -2.17 11.05
C VAL A 41 -6.87 -3.41 10.44
N LYS A 42 -6.14 -4.13 9.58
CA LYS A 42 -6.61 -5.38 8.97
C LYS A 42 -5.65 -6.53 9.28
N PRO A 43 -5.60 -7.00 10.53
CA PRO A 43 -4.67 -8.07 10.95
C PRO A 43 -4.91 -9.40 10.21
N GLU A 44 -6.12 -9.60 9.67
CA GLU A 44 -6.48 -10.73 8.80
C GLU A 44 -5.82 -10.67 7.41
N ASN A 45 -5.28 -9.52 7.01
CA ASN A 45 -4.63 -9.38 5.72
C ASN A 45 -3.22 -9.96 5.75
N LYS A 46 -2.98 -10.96 4.91
CA LYS A 46 -1.64 -11.48 4.63
C LYS A 46 -0.94 -10.63 3.58
N ARG A 47 0.38 -10.60 3.64
CA ARG A 47 1.22 -9.97 2.62
C ARG A 47 1.39 -10.91 1.43
N PHE A 48 1.01 -10.44 0.25
CA PHE A 48 1.22 -11.13 -1.02
C PHE A 48 2.11 -10.27 -1.92
N VAL A 49 2.98 -10.93 -2.66
CA VAL A 49 3.86 -10.26 -3.62
C VAL A 49 3.64 -10.88 -4.99
N PHE A 50 3.38 -10.03 -5.97
CA PHE A 50 3.16 -10.43 -7.35
C PHE A 50 4.19 -9.79 -8.27
N SER A 51 4.56 -10.52 -9.31
CA SER A 51 5.36 -10.02 -10.43
C SER A 51 4.55 -10.10 -11.73
N ALA A 52 4.74 -9.09 -12.58
CA ALA A 52 4.27 -9.09 -13.97
C ALA A 52 5.38 -8.53 -14.86
N GLY A 53 6.09 -9.44 -15.54
CA GLY A 53 7.33 -9.10 -16.25
C GLY A 53 8.35 -8.47 -15.30
N LYS A 54 8.78 -7.24 -15.60
CA LYS A 54 9.74 -6.48 -14.79
C LYS A 54 9.11 -5.76 -13.58
N ARG A 55 7.78 -5.72 -13.46
CA ARG A 55 7.08 -4.98 -12.40
C ARG A 55 6.80 -5.89 -11.22
N ARG A 56 7.07 -5.41 -9.99
CA ARG A 56 6.75 -6.10 -8.73
C ARG A 56 5.81 -5.24 -7.89
N VAL A 57 4.80 -5.87 -7.31
CA VAL A 57 3.82 -5.21 -6.43
C VAL A 57 3.61 -6.04 -5.17
N THR A 58 3.60 -5.35 -4.04
CA THR A 58 3.25 -5.95 -2.74
C THR A 58 1.87 -5.45 -2.34
N VAL A 59 1.00 -6.37 -1.94
CA VAL A 59 -0.38 -6.07 -1.52
C VAL A 59 -0.73 -6.79 -0.22
N LEU A 60 -1.53 -6.14 0.60
CA LEU A 60 -2.14 -6.74 1.79
C LEU A 60 -3.59 -7.10 1.49
N ALA A 61 -3.97 -8.36 1.70
CA ALA A 61 -5.32 -8.84 1.42
C ALA A 61 -5.67 -10.08 2.29
N PRO A 62 -6.97 -10.37 2.49
CA PRO A 62 -7.38 -11.50 3.33
C PRO A 62 -7.21 -12.85 2.61
N SER A 63 -7.15 -12.85 1.28
CA SER A 63 -7.01 -14.06 0.46
C SER A 63 -6.20 -13.78 -0.80
N TYR A 64 -5.66 -14.84 -1.42
CA TYR A 64 -4.90 -14.75 -2.67
C TYR A 64 -5.73 -14.14 -3.81
N GLY A 65 -7.00 -14.50 -3.94
CA GLY A 65 -7.89 -13.94 -4.97
C GLY A 65 -8.10 -12.43 -4.81
N ALA A 66 -8.33 -11.96 -3.58
CA ALA A 66 -8.43 -10.53 -3.27
C ALA A 66 -7.09 -9.80 -3.51
N ALA A 67 -5.97 -10.48 -3.21
CA ALA A 67 -4.63 -9.97 -3.46
C ALA A 67 -4.37 -9.78 -4.96
N LYS A 68 -4.73 -10.77 -5.79
CA LYS A 68 -4.56 -10.73 -7.25
C LYS A 68 -5.31 -9.55 -7.86
N ARG A 69 -6.59 -9.34 -7.49
CA ARG A 69 -7.39 -8.19 -7.95
C ARG A 69 -6.78 -6.85 -7.55
N LYS A 70 -6.29 -6.72 -6.31
CA LYS A 70 -5.59 -5.50 -5.86
C LYS A 70 -4.31 -5.25 -6.65
N ALA A 71 -3.52 -6.30 -6.90
CA ALA A 71 -2.27 -6.20 -7.64
C ALA A 71 -2.51 -5.74 -9.08
N ASP A 72 -3.55 -6.26 -9.74
CA ASP A 72 -3.97 -5.86 -11.08
C ASP A 72 -4.29 -4.35 -11.14
N VAL A 73 -5.16 -3.86 -10.25
CA VAL A 73 -5.53 -2.44 -10.17
C VAL A 73 -4.31 -1.53 -9.90
N ILE A 74 -3.40 -1.94 -9.03
CA ILE A 74 -2.20 -1.14 -8.72
C ILE A 74 -1.26 -1.07 -9.93
N LEU A 75 -1.08 -2.18 -10.64
CA LEU A 75 -0.21 -2.19 -11.83
C LEU A 75 -0.81 -1.36 -12.96
N THR A 76 -2.12 -1.46 -13.19
CA THR A 76 -2.83 -0.62 -14.15
C THR A 76 -2.63 0.86 -13.85
N LYS A 77 -2.91 1.29 -12.61
CA LYS A 77 -2.69 2.69 -12.19
C LYS A 77 -1.25 3.16 -12.36
N ARG A 78 -0.26 2.30 -12.09
CA ARG A 78 1.16 2.63 -12.28
C ARG A 78 1.50 2.84 -13.75
N VAL A 79 0.99 1.97 -14.64
CA VAL A 79 1.23 2.09 -16.08
C VAL A 79 0.54 3.31 -16.67
N GLU A 80 -0.71 3.59 -16.25
CA GLU A 80 -1.42 4.81 -16.63
C GLU A 80 -0.68 6.07 -16.16
N ALA A 81 -0.16 6.07 -14.93
CA ALA A 81 0.65 7.17 -14.40
C ALA A 81 1.98 7.37 -15.14
N GLU A 82 2.52 6.32 -15.75
CA GLU A 82 3.68 6.37 -16.65
C GLU A 82 3.31 6.84 -18.08
N GLY A 83 2.04 7.21 -18.32
CA GLY A 83 1.53 7.62 -19.64
C GLY A 83 1.44 6.47 -20.65
N ARG A 84 1.50 5.22 -20.18
CA ARG A 84 1.42 4.02 -21.02
C ARG A 84 0.03 3.41 -20.91
N SER A 85 -0.40 2.72 -21.96
CA SER A 85 -1.64 1.95 -21.91
C SER A 85 -1.41 0.63 -21.16
N PRO A 86 -2.25 0.29 -20.17
CA PRO A 86 -2.24 -1.03 -19.56
C PRO A 86 -2.60 -2.11 -20.59
N PRO A 87 -2.23 -3.39 -20.35
CA PRO A 87 -2.63 -4.48 -21.22
C PRO A 87 -4.15 -4.56 -21.33
N ALA A 88 -4.68 -4.88 -22.52
CA ALA A 88 -6.12 -5.07 -22.75
C ALA A 88 -6.69 -6.31 -22.02
N SER A 89 -5.81 -7.22 -21.60
CA SER A 89 -6.14 -8.41 -20.79
C SER A 89 -5.66 -8.23 -19.34
N GLU A 90 -6.23 -9.02 -18.42
CA GLU A 90 -5.72 -9.12 -17.04
C GLU A 90 -4.21 -9.33 -16.98
N TRP A 91 -3.56 -8.73 -15.98
CA TRP A 91 -2.12 -8.88 -15.78
C TRP A 91 -1.77 -10.36 -15.54
N ARG A 92 -0.73 -10.86 -16.23
CA ARG A 92 -0.14 -12.19 -15.94
C ARG A 92 0.67 -12.11 -14.63
N LEU A 93 -0.05 -12.16 -13.51
CA LEU A 93 0.49 -12.09 -12.17
C LEU A 93 1.04 -13.45 -11.74
N GLN A 94 2.33 -13.50 -11.45
CA GLN A 94 2.99 -14.65 -10.85
C GLN A 94 3.25 -14.37 -9.36
N PRO A 95 3.11 -15.37 -8.46
CA PRO A 95 3.58 -15.25 -7.09
C PRO A 95 5.08 -14.98 -7.13
N ALA A 96 5.49 -13.79 -6.69
CA ALA A 96 6.90 -13.48 -6.60
C ALA A 96 7.39 -14.10 -5.30
N VAL A 97 8.09 -15.23 -5.39
CA VAL A 97 8.80 -15.81 -4.25
C VAL A 97 9.54 -14.66 -3.57
N ALA A 98 9.35 -14.50 -2.26
CA ALA A 98 10.21 -13.63 -1.49
C ALA A 98 11.62 -14.11 -1.81
N ARG A 99 12.44 -13.30 -2.47
CA ARG A 99 13.88 -13.55 -2.38
C ARG A 99 14.14 -13.31 -0.90
N GLU A 100 14.17 -14.39 -0.13
CA GLU A 100 14.81 -14.38 1.18
C GLU A 100 16.19 -13.83 0.88
N ALA A 101 16.43 -12.60 1.32
CA ALA A 101 17.74 -12.03 1.32
C ALA A 101 18.52 -12.82 2.35
N THR A 102 19.09 -13.95 1.92
CA THR A 102 20.17 -14.60 2.64
C THR A 102 21.34 -13.63 2.59
N SER A 103 21.63 -12.99 3.71
CA SER A 103 22.95 -12.44 4.00
C SER A 103 23.20 -12.46 5.49
#